data_AF-Q6CW76-F1
#
_entry.id   AF-Q6CW76-F1
#
_cell.length_a   1.000
_cell.length_b   1.000
_cell.length_c   1.000
_cell.angle_alpha   90.00
_cell.angle_beta   90.00
_cell.angle_gamma   90.00
#
_symmetry.space_group_name_H-M   'P 1'
#
loop_
_entity.id
_entity.type
_entity.pdbx_description
1 polymer ?
#
loop_
_entity_poly.entity_id
_entity_poly.type
_entity_poly.pdbx_seq_one_letter_code
_entity_poly.pdbx_strand_id
1 'polypeptide(L)'
;MKVIRKKDSKVDIKAKQRAIWIVGHYLTLVLGALYVLYAFKHNLTVYKRRSWKTLFLLAKRNVHKVTWKNSTWSQYLISWYPNLCYQGSLLGVFMSYGVTDYQKWSNTSPSFYDLLSSENSQGIMMASLWMVSRRSSFKLFPLMIVSYLHISKKDEVKNTEISEITLKNAKLLHLMAYSELIVILTLAVNTLLFKEAISGFVLLFTIAIFWLRLNFSPYTQATLLKLLLKVDKKVPESQKEKWNFIKGFLYNRMKEREQALQRFKIDT
;
A
#
# COMPACT_ATOMS: atom_id res chain seq x y z
N MET A 1 -7.56 -42.57 -38.14
CA MET A 1 -7.75 -41.72 -36.94
C MET A 1 -7.05 -40.38 -37.18
N LYS A 2 -7.79 -39.30 -37.45
CA LYS A 2 -7.21 -38.00 -37.84
C LYS A 2 -6.90 -37.22 -36.56
N VAL A 3 -5.62 -37.17 -36.18
CA VAL A 3 -5.17 -36.39 -35.01
C VAL A 3 -5.30 -34.90 -35.34
N ILE A 4 -6.30 -34.25 -34.75
CA ILE A 4 -6.46 -32.80 -34.85
C ILE A 4 -5.40 -32.16 -33.95
N ARG A 5 -4.25 -31.75 -34.54
CA ARG A 5 -3.29 -30.90 -33.83
C ARG A 5 -3.93 -29.53 -33.59
N LYS A 6 -4.03 -29.11 -32.33
CA LYS A 6 -4.37 -27.72 -31.96
C LYS A 6 -3.38 -26.80 -32.68
N LYS A 7 -3.90 -25.83 -33.42
CA LYS A 7 -3.12 -24.76 -34.03
C LYS A 7 -2.47 -23.97 -32.91
N ASP A 8 -1.13 -24.02 -32.80
CA ASP A 8 -0.40 -23.20 -31.83
C ASP A 8 -0.78 -21.74 -32.04
N SER A 9 -1.42 -21.14 -31.05
CA SER A 9 -1.72 -19.72 -31.09
C SER A 9 -0.39 -18.97 -31.02
N LYS A 10 -0.08 -18.20 -32.07
CA LYS A 10 1.11 -17.31 -32.16
C LYS A 10 1.15 -16.19 -31.10
N VAL A 11 0.29 -16.25 -30.08
CA VAL A 11 0.18 -15.24 -29.05
C VAL A 11 0.95 -15.74 -27.84
N ASP A 12 2.12 -15.15 -27.60
CA ASP A 12 2.87 -15.41 -26.38
C ASP A 12 2.13 -14.82 -25.16
N ILE A 13 1.42 -15.70 -24.44
CA ILE A 13 0.66 -15.37 -23.24
C ILE A 13 1.58 -14.82 -22.16
N LYS A 14 2.81 -15.33 -22.05
CA LYS A 14 3.78 -14.87 -21.04
C LYS A 14 4.28 -13.47 -21.37
N ALA A 15 4.54 -13.16 -22.64
CA ALA A 15 4.88 -11.81 -23.07
C ALA A 15 3.75 -10.81 -22.77
N LYS A 16 2.50 -11.18 -23.01
CA LYS A 16 1.33 -10.35 -22.67
C LYS A 16 1.21 -10.09 -21.18
N GLN A 17 1.33 -11.13 -20.34
CA GLN A 17 1.30 -10.98 -18.89
C GLN A 17 2.42 -10.08 -18.39
N ARG A 18 3.65 -10.25 -18.92
CA ARG A 18 4.79 -9.39 -18.58
C ARG A 18 4.53 -7.94 -18.98
N ALA A 19 3.94 -7.70 -20.15
CA ALA A 19 3.57 -6.35 -20.57
C ALA A 19 2.54 -5.71 -19.62
N ILE A 20 1.46 -6.44 -19.27
CA ILE A 20 0.45 -5.97 -18.31
C ILE A 20 1.07 -5.69 -16.94
N TRP A 21 1.97 -6.57 -16.48
CA TRP A 21 2.67 -6.39 -15.20
C TRP A 21 3.53 -5.12 -15.18
N ILE A 22 4.32 -4.88 -16.24
CA ILE A 22 5.13 -3.67 -16.41
C ILE A 22 4.22 -2.45 -16.43
N VAL A 23 3.21 -2.44 -17.30
CA VAL A 23 2.25 -1.34 -17.45
C VAL A 23 1.58 -1.05 -16.11
N GLY A 24 1.17 -2.07 -15.36
CA GLY A 24 0.56 -1.91 -14.04
C GLY A 24 1.45 -1.15 -13.06
N HIS A 25 2.71 -1.57 -12.90
CA HIS A 25 3.63 -0.87 -12.00
C HIS A 25 3.96 0.55 -12.47
N TYR A 26 4.15 0.78 -13.78
CA TYR A 26 4.35 2.13 -14.30
C TYR A 26 3.12 3.02 -14.11
N LEU A 27 1.92 2.47 -14.27
CA LEU A 27 0.67 3.17 -14.04
C LEU A 27 0.55 3.60 -12.57
N THR A 28 0.86 2.70 -11.63
CA THR A 28 0.90 3.00 -10.19
C THR A 28 1.93 4.08 -9.86
N LEU A 29 3.14 4.01 -10.44
CA LEU A 29 4.18 5.00 -10.17
C LEU A 29 3.87 6.37 -10.77
N VAL A 30 3.59 6.42 -12.07
CA VAL A 30 3.44 7.69 -12.80
C VAL A 30 2.17 8.41 -12.35
N LEU A 31 1.02 7.74 -12.36
CA LEU A 31 -0.23 8.37 -11.94
C LEU A 31 -0.25 8.65 -10.43
N GLY A 32 0.37 7.78 -9.63
CA GLY A 32 0.56 8.00 -8.21
C GLY A 32 1.40 9.25 -7.95
N ALA A 33 2.54 9.40 -8.63
CA ALA A 33 3.41 10.58 -8.50
C ALA A 33 2.70 11.87 -8.94
N LEU A 34 1.99 11.84 -10.07
CA LEU A 34 1.19 12.98 -10.55
C LEU A 34 0.12 13.38 -9.53
N TYR A 35 -0.57 12.42 -8.91
CA TYR A 35 -1.52 12.69 -7.84
C TYR A 35 -0.84 13.27 -6.60
N VAL A 36 0.30 12.72 -6.17
CA VAL A 36 1.05 13.22 -5.01
C VAL A 36 1.50 14.67 -5.23
N LEU A 37 2.04 14.99 -6.41
CA LEU A 37 2.43 16.35 -6.78
C LEU A 37 1.23 17.30 -6.76
N TYR A 38 0.10 16.89 -7.32
CA TYR A 38 -1.15 17.65 -7.26
C TYR A 38 -1.57 17.90 -5.81
N ALA A 39 -1.63 16.85 -4.98
CA ALA A 39 -2.06 16.93 -3.60
C ALA A 39 -1.11 17.82 -2.78
N PHE A 40 0.20 17.72 -3.00
CA PHE A 40 1.19 18.56 -2.35
C PHE A 40 1.03 20.04 -2.73
N LYS A 41 0.92 20.34 -4.03
CA LYS A 41 0.65 21.71 -4.50
C LYS A 41 -0.66 22.26 -3.94
N HIS A 42 -1.71 21.43 -3.89
CA HIS A 42 -2.99 21.83 -3.31
C HIS A 42 -2.86 22.14 -1.81
N ASN A 43 -2.21 21.27 -1.04
CA ASN A 43 -1.99 21.47 0.39
C ASN A 43 -1.13 22.71 0.67
N LEU A 44 -0.07 22.98 -0.11
CA LEU A 44 0.73 24.19 0.01
C LEU A 44 -0.07 25.46 -0.31
N THR A 45 -0.89 25.42 -1.36
CA THR A 45 -1.73 26.56 -1.75
C THR A 45 -2.80 26.83 -0.69
N VAL A 46 -3.37 25.78 -0.10
CA VAL A 46 -4.31 25.87 1.02
C VAL A 46 -3.61 26.43 2.26
N TYR A 47 -2.40 25.97 2.59
CA TYR A 47 -1.61 26.49 3.73
C TYR A 47 -1.28 27.97 3.56
N LYS A 48 -0.84 28.39 2.38
CA LYS A 48 -0.59 29.81 2.05
C LYS A 48 -1.83 30.69 2.18
N ARG A 49 -3.04 30.10 2.04
CA ARG A 49 -4.33 30.80 2.12
C ARG A 49 -5.06 30.61 3.47
N ARG A 50 -4.50 29.85 4.43
CA ARG A 50 -5.09 29.58 5.75
C ARG A 50 -4.31 30.31 6.83
N SER A 51 -4.98 31.12 7.65
CA SER A 51 -4.41 31.57 8.92
C SER A 51 -4.40 30.40 9.91
N TRP A 52 -3.46 30.35 10.85
CA TRP A 52 -3.41 29.28 11.87
C TRP A 52 -4.71 29.24 12.72
N LYS A 53 -5.45 30.36 12.78
CA LYS A 53 -6.78 30.48 13.40
C LYS A 53 -7.89 29.71 12.66
N THR A 54 -7.79 29.52 11.33
CA THR A 54 -8.76 28.78 10.50
C THR A 54 -8.46 27.28 10.38
N LEU A 55 -7.40 26.81 11.04
CA LEU A 55 -7.09 25.39 11.19
C LEU A 55 -7.97 24.73 12.26
N PHE A 56 -8.34 25.50 13.29
CA PHE A 56 -9.19 25.05 14.40
C PHE A 56 -10.67 25.39 14.23
N LEU A 57 -11.00 26.39 13.40
CA LEU A 57 -12.37 26.68 13.04
C LEU A 57 -12.86 25.71 11.95
N LEU A 58 -13.83 24.87 12.34
CA LEU A 58 -14.67 23.94 11.56
C LEU A 58 -15.46 24.61 10.41
N ALA A 59 -15.00 25.74 9.88
CA ALA A 59 -15.67 26.46 8.82
C ALA A 59 -15.63 25.64 7.52
N LYS A 60 -16.72 24.93 7.28
CA LYS A 60 -17.02 24.22 6.03
C LYS A 60 -17.21 25.28 4.94
N ARG A 61 -16.13 25.70 4.28
CA ARG A 61 -16.27 26.60 3.14
C ARG A 61 -17.01 25.85 2.04
N ASN A 62 -18.11 26.42 1.57
CA ASN A 62 -18.84 25.97 0.40
C ASN A 62 -17.97 26.24 -0.85
N VAL A 63 -16.95 25.41 -1.05
CA VAL A 63 -16.24 25.35 -2.34
C VAL A 63 -17.29 24.95 -3.36
N HIS A 64 -17.64 25.88 -4.24
CA HIS A 64 -18.60 25.61 -5.31
C HIS A 64 -18.04 24.45 -6.14
N LYS A 65 -18.80 23.35 -6.23
CA LYS A 65 -18.39 22.21 -7.04
C LYS A 65 -18.30 22.68 -8.50
N VAL A 66 -17.17 22.39 -9.14
CA VAL A 66 -16.99 22.61 -10.58
C VAL A 66 -17.99 21.73 -11.31
N THR A 67 -19.01 22.33 -11.89
CA THR A 67 -20.01 21.66 -12.72
C THR A 67 -19.85 22.11 -14.16
N TRP A 68 -20.30 21.30 -15.11
CA TRP A 68 -20.29 21.65 -16.54
C TRP A 68 -20.99 22.98 -16.83
N LYS A 69 -22.01 23.32 -16.04
CA LYS A 69 -22.79 24.56 -16.20
C LYS A 69 -22.06 25.82 -15.71
N ASN A 70 -21.12 25.69 -14.76
CA ASN A 70 -20.51 26.81 -14.05
C ASN A 70 -19.00 26.93 -14.28
N SER A 71 -18.47 26.24 -15.30
CA SER A 71 -17.02 26.24 -15.57
C SER A 71 -16.73 26.11 -17.05
N THR A 72 -15.55 26.57 -17.46
CA THR A 72 -15.06 26.29 -18.81
C THR A 72 -14.76 24.81 -18.96
N TRP A 73 -14.90 24.27 -20.19
CA TRP A 73 -14.61 22.87 -20.48
C TRP A 73 -13.24 22.42 -19.98
N SER A 74 -12.23 23.28 -20.12
CA SER A 74 -10.88 23.04 -19.61
C SER A 74 -10.83 22.90 -18.09
N GLN A 75 -11.49 23.79 -17.34
CA GLN A 75 -11.59 23.71 -15.88
C GLN A 75 -12.34 22.44 -15.42
N TYR A 76 -13.39 22.07 -16.15
CA TYR A 76 -14.12 20.84 -15.89
C TYR A 76 -13.22 19.60 -16.04
N LEU A 77 -12.49 19.49 -17.15
CA LEU A 77 -11.54 18.38 -17.35
C LEU A 77 -10.41 18.35 -16.31
N ILE A 78 -9.85 19.51 -15.97
CA ILE A 78 -8.81 19.62 -14.93
C ILE A 78 -9.33 19.17 -13.57
N SER A 79 -10.62 19.36 -13.28
CA SER A 79 -11.22 18.89 -12.02
C SER A 79 -11.29 17.36 -11.90
N TRP A 80 -11.27 16.64 -13.03
CA TRP A 80 -11.25 15.17 -13.09
C TRP A 80 -9.85 14.59 -13.02
N TYR A 81 -8.83 15.36 -13.39
CA TYR A 81 -7.44 14.93 -13.40
C TYR A 81 -6.96 14.24 -12.11
N PRO A 82 -7.12 14.81 -10.90
CA PRO A 82 -6.64 14.16 -9.67
C PRO A 82 -7.40 12.87 -9.36
N ASN A 83 -8.64 12.79 -9.82
CA ASN A 83 -9.52 11.65 -9.71
C ASN A 83 -8.99 10.48 -10.54
N LEU A 84 -8.73 10.74 -11.82
CA LEU A 84 -8.20 9.78 -12.77
C LEU A 84 -6.80 9.31 -12.37
N CYS A 85 -5.94 10.21 -11.91
CA CYS A 85 -4.60 9.84 -11.45
C CYS A 85 -4.63 8.91 -10.23
N TYR A 86 -5.45 9.23 -9.22
CA TYR A 86 -5.56 8.40 -8.02
C TYR A 86 -6.15 7.02 -8.34
N GLN A 87 -7.29 6.98 -9.03
CA GLN A 87 -7.95 5.70 -9.35
C GLN A 87 -7.13 4.88 -10.36
N GLY A 88 -6.51 5.53 -11.36
CA GLY A 88 -5.61 4.87 -12.30
C GLY A 88 -4.38 4.27 -11.61
N SER A 89 -3.83 4.94 -10.59
CA SER A 89 -2.75 4.38 -9.79
C SER A 89 -3.16 3.08 -9.08
N LEU A 90 -4.39 3.00 -8.59
CA LEU A 90 -4.94 1.79 -7.95
C LEU A 90 -5.23 0.69 -8.97
N LEU A 91 -5.74 1.04 -10.16
CA LEU A 91 -5.90 0.10 -11.28
C LEU A 91 -4.56 -0.55 -11.66
N GLY A 92 -3.46 0.20 -11.61
CA GLY A 92 -2.11 -0.33 -11.83
C GLY A 92 -1.72 -1.42 -10.82
N VAL A 93 -2.17 -1.31 -9.57
CA VAL A 93 -1.95 -2.33 -8.53
C VAL A 93 -2.73 -3.59 -8.85
N PHE A 94 -4.02 -3.48 -9.22
CA PHE A 94 -4.81 -4.64 -9.63
C PHE A 94 -4.17 -5.37 -10.81
N MET A 95 -3.65 -4.64 -11.80
CA MET A 95 -2.97 -5.24 -12.96
C MET A 95 -1.69 -5.96 -12.55
N SER A 96 -0.77 -5.28 -11.87
CA SER A 96 0.54 -5.83 -11.54
C SER A 96 0.45 -6.97 -10.52
N TYR A 97 -0.30 -6.78 -9.44
CA TYR A 97 -0.41 -7.76 -8.37
C TYR A 97 -1.31 -8.93 -8.81
N GLY A 98 -2.37 -8.64 -9.57
CA GLY A 98 -3.23 -9.67 -10.15
C GLY A 98 -2.47 -10.59 -11.12
N VAL A 99 -1.59 -10.05 -11.98
CA VAL A 99 -0.74 -10.89 -12.83
C VAL A 99 0.23 -11.71 -11.99
N THR A 100 0.84 -11.14 -10.95
CA THR A 100 1.79 -11.86 -10.10
C THR A 100 1.11 -13.02 -9.37
N ASP A 101 -0.08 -12.79 -8.79
CA ASP A 101 -0.84 -13.85 -8.13
C ASP A 101 -1.36 -14.88 -9.12
N TYR A 102 -1.84 -14.45 -10.30
CA TYR A 102 -2.24 -15.38 -11.36
C TYR A 102 -1.08 -16.29 -11.78
N GLN A 103 0.12 -15.74 -11.96
CA GLN A 103 1.31 -16.53 -12.32
C GLN A 103 1.75 -17.47 -11.21
N LYS A 104 1.66 -17.03 -9.95
CA LYS A 104 2.02 -17.85 -8.79
C LYS A 104 1.08 -19.05 -8.63
N TRP A 105 -0.20 -18.84 -8.89
CA TRP A 105 -1.25 -19.82 -8.61
C TRP A 105 -1.83 -20.48 -9.88
N SER A 106 -1.27 -20.25 -11.07
CA SER A 106 -1.85 -20.81 -12.31
C SER A 106 -1.86 -22.34 -12.33
N ASN A 107 -0.93 -22.97 -11.59
CA ASN A 107 -0.71 -24.42 -11.59
C ASN A 107 -1.09 -25.08 -10.26
N THR A 108 -1.62 -24.33 -9.31
CA THR A 108 -1.93 -24.78 -7.95
C THR A 108 -3.22 -24.13 -7.50
N SER A 109 -4.13 -24.86 -6.84
CA SER A 109 -5.36 -24.28 -6.29
C SER A 109 -5.08 -23.72 -4.89
N PRO A 110 -4.91 -22.39 -4.72
CA PRO A 110 -4.60 -21.83 -3.42
C PRO A 110 -5.83 -21.93 -2.49
N SER A 111 -5.58 -22.19 -1.21
CA SER A 111 -6.61 -21.97 -0.20
C SER A 111 -6.81 -20.47 0.03
N PHE A 112 -7.92 -20.10 0.66
CA PHE A 112 -8.17 -18.71 1.06
C PHE A 112 -7.07 -18.15 1.98
N TYR A 113 -6.51 -19.00 2.84
CA TYR A 113 -5.41 -18.62 3.75
C TYR A 113 -4.12 -18.33 2.98
N ASP A 114 -3.83 -19.08 1.92
CA ASP A 114 -2.65 -18.86 1.08
C ASP A 114 -2.73 -17.51 0.38
N LEU A 115 -3.91 -17.15 -0.12
CA LEU A 115 -4.15 -15.82 -0.70
C LEU A 115 -3.98 -14.73 0.36
N LEU A 116 -4.63 -14.85 1.52
CA LEU A 116 -4.53 -13.84 2.59
C LEU A 116 -3.12 -13.64 3.13
N SER A 117 -2.28 -14.68 3.13
CA SER A 117 -0.89 -14.59 3.58
C SER A 117 0.02 -13.89 2.57
N SER A 118 -0.38 -13.82 1.30
CA SER A 118 0.46 -13.26 0.24
C SER A 118 0.46 -11.73 0.23
N GLU A 119 1.64 -11.13 0.07
CA GLU A 119 1.80 -9.66 0.08
C GLU A 119 1.02 -8.98 -1.06
N ASN A 120 0.93 -9.64 -2.21
CA ASN A 120 0.19 -9.18 -3.38
C ASN A 120 -1.31 -9.15 -3.10
N SER A 121 -1.91 -10.24 -2.62
CA SER A 121 -3.34 -10.25 -2.30
C SER A 121 -3.68 -9.24 -1.20
N GLN A 122 -2.83 -9.10 -0.17
CA GLN A 122 -2.98 -8.04 0.84
C GLN A 122 -2.93 -6.64 0.21
N GLY A 123 -2.07 -6.42 -0.80
CA GLY A 123 -2.01 -5.17 -1.55
C GLY A 123 -3.24 -4.90 -2.41
N ILE A 124 -3.80 -5.93 -3.04
CA ILE A 124 -5.08 -5.86 -3.77
C ILE A 124 -6.22 -5.49 -2.81
N MET A 125 -6.28 -6.13 -1.63
CA MET A 125 -7.27 -5.80 -0.60
C MET A 125 -7.15 -4.33 -0.15
N MET A 126 -5.92 -3.84 0.07
CA MET A 126 -5.68 -2.43 0.39
C MET A 126 -6.12 -1.50 -0.75
N ALA A 127 -5.79 -1.83 -2.00
CA ALA A 127 -6.22 -1.05 -3.16
C ALA A 127 -7.75 -0.98 -3.27
N SER A 128 -8.46 -2.09 -3.02
CA SER A 128 -9.93 -2.14 -2.96
C SER A 128 -10.50 -1.22 -1.88
N LEU A 129 -9.92 -1.21 -0.68
CA LEU A 129 -10.31 -0.26 0.39
C LEU A 129 -10.04 1.20 0.01
N TRP A 130 -8.96 1.45 -0.74
CA TRP A 130 -8.58 2.78 -1.20
C TRP A 130 -9.46 3.32 -2.31
N MET A 131 -10.07 2.45 -3.14
CA MET A 131 -11.04 2.84 -4.16
C MET A 131 -12.30 3.48 -3.54
N VAL A 132 -12.79 2.91 -2.43
CA VAL A 132 -14.05 3.30 -1.78
C VAL A 132 -13.88 4.37 -0.71
N SER A 133 -12.66 4.60 -0.24
CA SER A 133 -12.38 5.55 0.84
C SER A 133 -11.85 6.89 0.32
N ARG A 134 -11.76 7.88 1.21
CA ARG A 134 -11.23 9.19 0.83
C ARG A 134 -9.80 9.10 0.32
N ARG A 135 -9.53 9.81 -0.78
CA ARG A 135 -8.22 9.86 -1.45
C ARG A 135 -7.18 10.51 -0.55
N SER A 136 -6.01 9.89 -0.48
CA SER A 136 -4.87 10.41 0.30
C SER A 136 -3.56 9.94 -0.32
N SER A 137 -2.59 10.83 -0.42
CA SER A 137 -1.23 10.51 -0.90
C SER A 137 -0.57 9.44 -0.05
N PHE A 138 -0.80 9.43 1.27
CA PHE A 138 -0.23 8.44 2.18
C PHE A 138 -0.71 7.02 1.91
N LYS A 139 -1.91 6.84 1.33
CA LYS A 139 -2.44 5.53 0.94
C LYS A 139 -1.73 4.96 -0.29
N LEU A 140 -1.23 5.83 -1.17
CA LEU A 140 -0.51 5.43 -2.37
C LEU A 140 0.96 5.14 -2.12
N PHE A 141 1.60 5.79 -1.14
CA PHE A 141 3.04 5.63 -0.91
C PHE A 141 3.49 4.17 -0.73
N PRO A 142 2.84 3.32 0.09
CA PRO A 142 3.22 1.91 0.18
C PRO A 142 3.19 1.20 -1.17
N LEU A 143 2.14 1.43 -1.95
CA LEU A 143 1.91 0.78 -3.26
C LEU A 143 2.90 1.28 -4.32
N MET A 144 3.24 2.58 -4.27
CA MET A 144 4.24 3.18 -5.13
C MET A 144 5.64 2.68 -4.79
N ILE A 145 6.00 2.60 -3.50
CA ILE A 145 7.31 2.08 -3.08
C ILE A 145 7.48 0.63 -3.53
N VAL A 146 6.47 -0.22 -3.34
CA VAL A 146 6.54 -1.61 -3.79
C VAL A 146 6.66 -1.69 -5.32
N SER A 147 5.88 -0.89 -6.07
CA SER A 147 6.00 -0.83 -7.54
C SER A 147 7.38 -0.35 -8.00
N TYR A 148 7.98 0.61 -7.31
CA TYR A 148 9.33 1.09 -7.56
C TYR A 148 10.36 -0.01 -7.33
N LEU A 149 10.24 -0.76 -6.22
CA LEU A 149 11.13 -1.87 -5.91
C LEU A 149 11.01 -2.99 -6.96
N HIS A 150 9.80 -3.32 -7.42
CA HIS A 150 9.61 -4.33 -8.45
C HIS A 150 10.19 -3.94 -9.82
N ILE A 151 10.03 -2.69 -10.24
CA ILE A 151 10.63 -2.20 -11.49
C ILE A 151 12.15 -2.13 -11.36
N SER A 152 12.69 -1.62 -10.24
CA SER A 152 14.14 -1.50 -10.03
C SER A 152 14.83 -2.86 -10.00
N LYS A 153 14.17 -3.87 -9.42
CA LYS A 153 14.68 -5.25 -9.38
C LYS A 153 14.63 -5.97 -10.73
N LYS A 154 13.84 -5.50 -11.70
CA LYS A 154 13.73 -6.13 -13.03
C LYS A 154 15.09 -6.27 -13.72
N ASP A 155 16.01 -5.35 -13.42
CA ASP A 155 17.34 -5.30 -14.03
C ASP A 155 18.46 -5.86 -13.11
N GLU A 156 18.27 -5.85 -11.77
CA GLU A 156 19.27 -6.32 -10.78
C GLU A 156 19.26 -7.84 -10.48
N VAL A 157 18.23 -8.59 -10.92
CA VAL A 157 18.04 -10.04 -10.63
C VAL A 157 19.06 -10.95 -11.34
N LYS A 158 19.98 -10.42 -12.16
CA LYS A 158 20.96 -11.27 -12.84
C LYS A 158 22.08 -11.81 -11.94
N ASN A 159 22.44 -11.19 -10.80
CA ASN A 159 23.63 -11.63 -10.03
C ASN A 159 23.66 -11.29 -8.52
N THR A 160 22.55 -10.91 -7.86
CA THR A 160 22.61 -10.45 -6.45
C THR A 160 21.61 -11.18 -5.57
N GLU A 161 22.05 -11.68 -4.42
CA GLU A 161 21.18 -12.31 -3.43
C GLU A 161 20.10 -11.34 -2.92
N ILE A 162 18.89 -11.86 -2.73
CA ILE A 162 17.69 -11.10 -2.31
C ILE A 162 17.90 -10.38 -0.96
N SER A 163 18.83 -10.87 -0.13
CA SER A 163 19.26 -10.33 1.16
C SER A 163 19.94 -8.96 1.04
N GLU A 164 20.89 -8.78 0.12
CA GLU A 164 21.66 -7.54 -0.05
C GLU A 164 20.81 -6.39 -0.61
N ILE A 165 19.91 -6.71 -1.54
CA ILE A 165 18.97 -5.74 -2.12
C ILE A 165 17.98 -5.21 -1.06
N THR A 166 17.65 -6.04 -0.07
CA THR A 166 16.76 -5.67 1.05
C THR A 166 17.45 -4.69 2.01
N LEU A 167 18.75 -4.86 2.25
CA LEU A 167 19.55 -3.94 3.05
C LEU A 167 19.74 -2.57 2.37
N LYS A 168 20.03 -2.57 1.06
CA LYS A 168 20.21 -1.34 0.27
C LYS A 168 18.94 -0.48 0.24
N ASN A 169 17.77 -1.12 0.28
CA ASN A 169 16.47 -0.44 0.23
C ASN A 169 15.80 -0.24 1.60
N ALA A 170 16.46 -0.56 2.71
CA ALA A 170 15.86 -0.53 4.05
C ALA A 170 15.17 0.81 4.40
N LYS A 171 15.71 1.94 3.93
CA LYS A 171 15.10 3.28 4.11
C LYS A 171 13.71 3.37 3.46
N LEU A 172 13.54 2.84 2.24
CA LEU A 172 12.26 2.81 1.53
C LEU A 172 11.25 1.90 2.21
N LEU A 173 11.70 0.73 2.69
CA LEU A 173 10.84 -0.21 3.41
C LEU A 173 10.37 0.37 4.75
N HIS A 174 11.21 1.10 5.47
CA HIS A 174 10.79 1.85 6.66
C HIS A 174 9.81 2.97 6.31
N LEU A 175 10.04 3.73 5.24
CA LEU A 175 9.14 4.78 4.78
C LEU A 175 7.75 4.22 4.45
N MET A 176 7.70 3.06 3.80
CA MET A 176 6.47 2.32 3.54
C MET A 176 5.71 2.03 4.84
N ALA A 177 6.34 1.40 5.82
CA ALA A 177 5.70 1.08 7.10
C ALA A 177 5.26 2.34 7.88
N TYR A 178 6.04 3.44 7.86
CA TYR A 178 5.61 4.71 8.46
C TYR A 178 4.37 5.29 7.78
N SER A 179 4.31 5.22 6.44
CA SER A 179 3.14 5.72 5.71
C SER A 179 1.87 4.93 6.01
N GLU A 180 1.96 3.61 6.20
CA GLU A 180 0.83 2.77 6.65
C GLU A 180 0.34 3.17 8.05
N LEU A 181 1.27 3.39 9.00
CA LEU A 181 0.92 3.85 10.35
C LEU A 181 0.27 5.23 10.35
N ILE A 182 0.75 6.16 9.52
CA ILE A 182 0.15 7.49 9.36
C ILE A 182 -1.28 7.37 8.83
N VAL A 183 -1.53 6.44 7.90
CA VAL A 183 -2.88 6.19 7.38
C VAL A 183 -3.80 5.65 8.47
N ILE A 184 -3.34 4.67 9.27
CA ILE A 184 -4.11 4.14 10.40
C ILE A 184 -4.44 5.25 11.40
N LEU A 185 -3.45 6.07 11.78
CA LEU A 185 -3.66 7.19 12.70
C LEU A 185 -4.66 8.21 12.14
N THR A 186 -4.54 8.55 10.84
CA THR A 186 -5.45 9.50 10.18
C THR A 186 -6.88 8.96 10.15
N LEU A 187 -7.04 7.67 9.86
CA LEU A 187 -8.35 7.01 9.88
C LEU A 187 -8.93 6.97 11.30
N ALA A 188 -8.12 6.64 12.31
CA ALA A 188 -8.54 6.66 13.71
C ALA A 188 -9.05 8.04 14.14
N VAL A 189 -8.29 9.11 13.82
CA VAL A 189 -8.73 10.48 14.11
C VAL A 189 -10.02 10.83 13.35
N ASN A 190 -10.15 10.44 12.08
CA ASN A 190 -11.36 10.71 11.31
C ASN A 190 -12.59 9.94 11.85
N THR A 191 -12.39 8.71 12.35
CA THR A 191 -13.42 7.90 12.98
C THR A 191 -13.85 8.49 14.32
N LEU A 192 -12.90 8.85 15.19
CA LEU A 192 -13.20 9.48 16.49
C LEU A 192 -13.89 10.83 16.34
N LEU A 193 -13.54 11.59 15.31
CA LEU A 193 -14.16 12.89 15.01
C LEU A 193 -15.43 12.76 14.14
N PHE A 194 -15.90 11.53 13.85
CA PHE A 194 -17.07 11.24 13.01
C PHE A 194 -17.10 12.03 11.69
N LYS A 195 -15.93 12.31 11.09
CA LYS A 195 -15.82 13.16 9.90
C LYS A 195 -16.40 12.50 8.65
N GLU A 196 -16.38 11.18 8.59
CA GLU A 196 -16.72 10.39 7.42
C GLU A 196 -17.45 9.10 7.84
N ALA A 197 -18.61 8.82 7.24
CA ALA A 197 -19.47 7.69 7.60
C ALA A 197 -18.80 6.31 7.45
N ILE A 198 -17.95 6.14 6.43
CA ILE A 198 -17.28 4.86 6.11
C ILE A 198 -15.92 4.75 6.82
N SER A 199 -15.44 5.80 7.48
CA SER A 199 -14.07 5.82 8.05
C SER A 199 -13.82 4.70 9.06
N GLY A 200 -14.81 4.39 9.91
CA GLY A 200 -14.69 3.32 10.90
C GLY A 200 -14.56 1.94 10.27
N PHE A 201 -15.35 1.64 9.24
CA PHE A 201 -15.24 0.39 8.48
C PHE A 201 -13.88 0.28 7.79
N VAL A 202 -13.44 1.35 7.13
CA VAL A 202 -12.14 1.38 6.46
C VAL A 202 -11.00 1.20 7.47
N LEU A 203 -11.09 1.82 8.65
CA LEU A 203 -10.12 1.65 9.73
C LEU A 203 -10.04 0.18 10.18
N LEU A 204 -11.19 -0.45 10.45
CA LEU A 204 -11.24 -1.84 10.89
C LEU A 204 -10.55 -2.78 9.90
N PHE A 205 -10.90 -2.69 8.61
CA PHE A 205 -10.28 -3.52 7.58
C PHE A 205 -8.80 -3.19 7.37
N THR A 206 -8.41 -1.91 7.49
CA THR A 206 -6.99 -1.51 7.41
C THR A 206 -6.18 -2.11 8.56
N ILE A 207 -6.72 -2.10 9.79
CA ILE A 207 -6.08 -2.74 10.95
C ILE A 207 -5.98 -4.25 10.74
N ALA A 208 -7.03 -4.90 10.26
CA ALA A 208 -7.02 -6.34 9.99
C ALA A 208 -5.94 -6.72 8.96
N ILE A 209 -5.84 -5.97 7.85
CA ILE A 209 -4.78 -6.21 6.85
C ILE A 209 -3.40 -5.87 7.40
N PHE A 210 -3.26 -4.80 8.17
CA PHE A 210 -2.00 -4.45 8.83
C PHE A 210 -1.56 -5.53 9.82
N TRP A 211 -2.51 -6.16 10.52
CA TRP A 211 -2.25 -7.29 11.40
C TRP A 211 -1.73 -8.51 10.62
N LEU A 212 -2.34 -8.83 9.47
CA LEU A 212 -1.82 -9.86 8.56
C LEU A 212 -0.39 -9.53 8.12
N ARG A 213 -0.14 -8.27 7.72
CA ARG A 213 1.21 -7.81 7.37
C ARG A 213 2.20 -7.97 8.51
N LEU A 214 1.82 -7.69 9.75
CA LEU A 214 2.71 -7.92 10.90
C LEU A 214 3.10 -9.38 11.08
N ASN A 215 2.27 -10.34 10.66
CA ASN A 215 2.62 -11.76 10.74
C ASN A 215 3.59 -12.18 9.63
N PHE A 216 3.46 -11.63 8.42
CA PHE A 216 4.19 -12.13 7.24
C PHE A 216 5.34 -11.22 6.76
N SER A 217 5.29 -9.91 7.04
CA SER A 217 6.26 -8.91 6.54
C SER A 217 7.36 -8.59 7.57
N PRO A 218 8.65 -8.77 7.21
CA PRO A 218 9.77 -8.54 8.14
C PRO A 218 10.01 -7.05 8.37
N TYR A 219 9.80 -6.23 7.35
CA TYR A 219 10.02 -4.79 7.45
C TYR A 219 8.96 -4.10 8.30
N THR A 220 7.71 -4.59 8.27
CA THR A 220 6.63 -4.08 9.11
C THR A 220 6.91 -4.41 10.57
N GLN A 221 7.35 -5.64 10.87
CA GLN A 221 7.79 -6.06 12.21
C GLN A 221 8.94 -5.17 12.73
N ALA A 222 10.00 -5.01 11.93
CA ALA A 222 11.17 -4.21 12.31
C ALA A 222 10.83 -2.73 12.55
N THR A 223 9.96 -2.15 11.72
CA THR A 223 9.55 -0.74 11.87
C THR A 223 8.67 -0.55 13.10
N LEU A 224 7.71 -1.47 13.33
CA LEU A 224 6.88 -1.41 14.54
C LEU A 224 7.74 -1.57 15.78
N LEU A 225 8.69 -2.51 15.81
CA LEU A 225 9.60 -2.68 16.93
C LEU A 225 10.40 -1.40 17.19
N LYS A 226 10.97 -0.79 16.16
CA LYS A 226 11.71 0.48 16.28
C LYS A 226 10.85 1.60 16.85
N LEU A 227 9.58 1.68 16.45
CA LEU A 227 8.65 2.66 16.96
C LEU A 227 8.28 2.38 18.42
N LEU A 228 8.02 1.12 18.78
CA LEU A 228 7.79 0.70 20.15
C LEU A 228 8.99 1.05 21.03
N LEU A 229 10.22 0.74 20.63
CA LEU A 229 11.42 1.11 21.39
C LEU A 229 11.59 2.62 21.56
N LYS A 230 11.12 3.44 20.60
CA LYS A 230 11.15 4.90 20.72
C LYS A 230 10.08 5.42 21.69
N VAL A 231 8.92 4.79 21.73
CA VAL A 231 7.83 5.14 22.65
C VAL A 231 8.09 4.61 24.06
N ASP A 232 8.82 3.49 24.20
CA ASP A 232 9.15 2.84 25.47
C ASP A 232 9.72 3.82 26.51
N LYS A 233 10.59 4.72 26.06
CA LYS A 233 11.21 5.77 26.91
C LYS A 233 10.22 6.80 27.46
N LYS A 234 9.00 6.84 26.95
CA LYS A 234 7.95 7.81 27.32
C LYS A 234 6.74 7.15 27.99
N VAL A 235 6.78 5.84 28.23
CA VAL A 235 5.67 5.12 28.86
C VAL A 235 5.74 5.28 30.38
N PRO A 236 4.69 5.79 31.04
CA PRO A 236 4.63 5.88 32.49
C PRO A 236 4.61 4.50 33.13
N GLU A 237 5.13 4.38 34.36
CA GLU A 237 5.30 3.08 35.04
C GLU A 237 3.99 2.31 35.21
N SER A 238 2.87 3.03 35.39
CA SER A 238 1.53 2.45 35.52
C SER A 238 1.05 1.66 34.30
N GLN A 239 1.64 1.88 33.11
CA GLN A 239 1.28 1.17 31.88
C GLN A 239 2.38 0.22 31.38
N LYS A 240 3.50 0.08 32.12
CA LYS A 240 4.63 -0.78 31.72
C LYS A 240 4.24 -2.23 31.51
N GLU A 241 3.30 -2.78 32.29
CA GLU A 241 2.88 -4.17 32.19
C GLU A 241 2.18 -4.47 30.84
N LYS A 242 1.15 -3.67 30.50
CA LYS A 242 0.45 -3.76 29.21
C LYS A 242 1.40 -3.51 28.03
N TRP A 243 2.34 -2.59 28.23
CA TRP A 243 3.36 -2.27 27.24
C TRP A 243 4.34 -3.43 27.00
N ASN A 244 4.77 -4.10 28.07
CA ASN A 244 5.63 -5.28 27.99
C ASN A 244 4.92 -6.47 27.33
N PHE A 245 3.61 -6.63 27.52
CA PHE A 245 2.82 -7.63 26.79
C PHE A 245 2.86 -7.40 25.28
N ILE A 246 2.63 -6.16 24.82
CA ILE A 246 2.68 -5.80 23.39
C ILE A 246 4.08 -6.04 22.82
N LYS A 247 5.14 -5.65 23.55
CA LYS A 247 6.53 -5.92 23.15
C LYS A 247 6.80 -7.42 23.07
N GLY A 248 6.44 -8.18 24.11
CA GLY A 248 6.65 -9.62 24.19
C GLY A 248 5.96 -10.37 23.06
N PHE A 249 4.73 -9.98 22.72
CA PHE A 249 4.02 -10.52 21.56
C PHE A 249 4.81 -10.31 20.26
N LEU A 250 5.31 -9.09 20.00
CA LEU A 250 6.06 -8.80 18.78
C LEU A 250 7.40 -9.56 18.73
N TYR A 251 8.13 -9.61 19.84
CA TYR A 251 9.38 -10.37 19.94
C TYR A 251 9.17 -11.86 19.68
N ASN A 252 8.13 -12.46 20.26
CA ASN A 252 7.82 -13.87 20.06
C ASN A 252 7.52 -14.17 18.58
N ARG A 253 6.76 -13.31 17.90
CA ARG A 253 6.47 -13.48 16.47
C ARG A 253 7.71 -13.35 15.58
N MET A 254 8.61 -12.41 15.90
CA MET A 254 9.88 -12.29 15.19
C MET A 254 10.75 -13.55 15.39
N LYS A 255 10.80 -14.07 16.62
CA LYS A 255 11.56 -15.29 16.96
C LYS A 255 10.99 -16.54 16.29
N GLU A 256 9.67 -16.74 16.30
CA GLU A 256 8.99 -17.84 15.61
C GLU A 256 9.33 -17.86 14.11
N ARG A 257 9.37 -16.68 13.49
CA ARG A 257 9.75 -16.54 12.08
C ARG A 257 11.22 -16.92 11.85
N GLU A 258 12.15 -16.43 12.65
CA GLU A 258 13.56 -16.79 12.54
C GLU A 258 13.75 -18.30 12.67
N GLN A 259 13.06 -18.93 13.62
CA GLN A 259 13.07 -20.38 13.78
C GLN A 259 12.49 -21.11 12.58
N ALA A 260 11.39 -20.63 11.99
CA ALA A 260 10.82 -21.21 10.78
C ALA A 260 11.79 -21.11 9.59
N LEU A 261 12.44 -19.96 9.40
CA LEU A 261 13.44 -19.76 8.35
C LEU A 261 14.68 -20.65 8.53
N GLN A 262 15.10 -20.89 9.77
CA GLN A 262 16.19 -21.81 10.07
C GLN A 262 15.82 -23.26 9.75
N ARG A 263 14.61 -23.71 10.07
CA ARG A 263 14.12 -25.05 9.71
C ARG A 263 14.12 -25.26 8.18
N PHE A 264 13.56 -24.31 7.43
CA PHE A 264 13.55 -24.38 5.97
C PHE A 264 14.95 -24.40 5.34
N LYS A 265 15.96 -23.81 5.97
CA LYS A 265 17.36 -23.87 5.50
C LYS A 265 18.05 -25.20 5.80
N ILE A 266 17.59 -25.96 6.78
CA ILE A 266 18.16 -27.27 7.15
C ILE A 266 17.60 -28.38 6.23
N ASP A 267 16.40 -28.18 5.68
CA ASP A 267 15.71 -29.13 4.81
C ASP A 267 15.99 -28.95 3.30
N THR A 268 16.95 -28.08 2.93
CA THR A 268 17.45 -27.82 1.56
C THR A 268 18.94 -28.00 1.50
#